data_AF-A0A415C2V9-F1
#
_entry.id   AF-A0A415C2V9-F1
#
_cell.length_a   1.000
_cell.length_b   1.000
_cell.length_c   1.000
_cell.angle_alpha   90.00
_cell.angle_beta   90.00
_cell.angle_gamma   90.00
#
_symmetry.space_group_name_H-M   'P 1'
#
loop_
_entity.id
_entity.type
_entity.pdbx_description
1 polymer ?
#
loop_
_entity_poly.entity_id
_entity_poly.type
_entity_poly.pdbx_seq_one_letter_code
_entity_poly.pdbx_strand_id
1 'polypeptide(L)' 'MTASTEITSRIDLADEYGAEIIVANREDMSPRQEMVEDLMAIVHTYSCRLYGLRRYRKASDLIGKDGI' A
#
# COMPACT_ATOMS: atom_id res chain seq x y z
N MET A 1 -33.24 -5.51 13.89
CA MET A 1 -32.96 -4.19 13.26
C MET A 1 -31.61 -3.65 13.74
N THR A 2 -30.60 -4.52 13.86
CA THR A 2 -29.34 -4.28 14.60
C THR A 2 -28.18 -4.97 13.91
N ALA A 3 -28.14 -4.97 12.58
CA ALA A 3 -27.06 -5.57 11.79
C ALA A 3 -26.32 -4.56 10.92
N SER A 4 -26.84 -3.34 10.76
CA SER A 4 -26.23 -2.31 9.90
C SER A 4 -25.37 -1.30 10.66
N THR A 5 -25.38 -1.32 12.00
CA THR A 5 -24.72 -0.31 12.83
C THR A 5 -23.21 -0.58 13.03
N GLU A 6 -22.67 -1.72 12.57
CA GLU A 6 -21.25 -2.07 12.76
C GLU A 6 -20.32 -1.67 11.60
N ILE A 7 -20.84 -1.03 10.54
CA ILE A 7 -20.02 -0.57 9.39
C ILE A 7 -19.69 0.94 9.50
N THR A 8 -19.89 1.56 10.66
CA THR A 8 -19.28 2.88 10.92
C THR A 8 -17.83 2.67 11.30
N SER A 9 -17.00 2.45 10.28
CA SER A 9 -15.55 2.56 10.37
C SER A 9 -15.22 3.96 10.86
N ARG A 10 -14.90 4.09 12.15
CA ARG A 10 -14.45 5.34 12.74
C ARG A 10 -13.15 5.77 12.06
N ILE A 11 -13.27 6.70 11.13
CA ILE A 11 -12.15 7.51 10.66
C ILE A 11 -12.13 8.69 11.63
N ASP A 12 -11.20 8.67 12.59
CA ASP A 12 -11.18 9.58 13.74
C ASP A 12 -11.26 11.07 13.33
N LEU A 13 -10.76 11.41 12.13
CA LEU A 13 -10.85 12.76 11.57
C LEU A 13 -12.29 13.18 11.24
N ALA A 14 -13.12 12.31 10.69
CA ALA A 14 -14.49 12.68 10.33
C ALA A 14 -15.37 12.89 11.57
N ASP A 15 -15.17 12.06 12.59
CA ASP A 15 -15.84 12.17 13.89
C ASP A 15 -15.53 13.52 14.58
N GLU A 16 -14.28 13.99 14.49
CA GLU A 16 -13.84 15.26 15.09
C GLU A 16 -14.59 16.48 14.53
N TYR A 17 -14.98 16.44 13.25
CA TYR A 17 -15.68 17.53 12.57
C TYR A 17 -17.19 17.28 12.41
N GLY A 18 -17.73 16.22 13.01
CA GLY A 18 -19.15 15.87 12.89
C GLY A 18 -19.56 15.51 11.46
N ALA A 19 -18.65 14.99 10.65
CA ALA A 19 -18.90 14.56 9.28
C ALA A 19 -19.27 13.06 9.24
N GLU A 20 -20.31 12.74 8.49
CA GLU A 20 -20.75 11.35 8.29
C GLU A 20 -20.12 10.75 7.02
N ILE A 21 -19.46 9.59 7.15
CA ILE A 21 -18.93 8.84 6.02
C ILE A 21 -19.90 7.72 5.64
N ILE A 22 -20.35 7.74 4.40
CA ILE A 22 -21.24 6.72 3.83
C ILE A 22 -20.42 5.81 2.91
N VAL A 23 -20.36 4.51 3.24
CA VAL A 23 -19.67 3.52 2.41
C VAL A 23 -20.59 3.08 1.28
N ALA A 24 -20.27 3.48 0.05
CA ALA A 24 -20.96 3.00 -1.14
C ALA A 24 -20.41 1.62 -1.54
N ASN A 25 -21.26 0.60 -1.57
CA ASN A 25 -20.90 -0.70 -2.12
C ASN A 25 -20.87 -0.60 -3.66
N ARG A 26 -19.68 -0.69 -4.26
CA ARG A 26 -19.48 -0.75 -5.71
C ARG A 26 -19.13 -2.17 -6.10
N GLU A 27 -20.11 -2.90 -6.63
CA GLU A 27 -19.96 -4.32 -7.02
C GLU A 27 -19.42 -4.50 -8.45
N ASP A 28 -19.23 -3.42 -9.19
CA ASP A 28 -18.82 -3.40 -10.59
C ASP A 28 -17.31 -3.63 -10.80
N MET A 29 -16.50 -3.42 -9.77
CA MET A 29 -15.07 -3.74 -9.80
C MET A 29 -14.78 -5.03 -9.02
N SER A 30 -14.00 -5.92 -9.64
CA SER A 30 -13.56 -7.14 -8.97
C SER A 30 -12.58 -6.77 -7.85
N PRO A 31 -12.80 -7.22 -6.60
CA PRO A 31 -11.88 -6.95 -5.49
C PRO A 31 -10.43 -7.34 -5.79
N ARG A 32 -10.23 -8.34 -6.66
CA ARG A 32 -8.90 -8.77 -7.09
C ARG A 32 -8.22 -7.74 -7.98
N GLN A 33 -8.96 -7.11 -8.89
CA GLN A 33 -8.40 -6.15 -9.83
C GLN A 33 -7.96 -4.88 -9.10
N GLU A 34 -8.78 -4.35 -8.20
CA GLU A 34 -8.45 -3.18 -7.37
C GLU A 34 -7.16 -3.41 -6.57
N MET A 35 -7.02 -4.58 -5.93
CA MET A 35 -5.81 -4.91 -5.19
C MET A 35 -4.55 -4.94 -6.06
N VAL A 36 -4.67 -5.41 -7.31
CA VAL A 36 -3.53 -5.45 -8.24
C VAL A 36 -3.17 -4.03 -8.68
N GLU A 37 -4.17 -3.21 -9.01
CA GLU A 37 -3.98 -1.82 -9.41
C GLU A 37 -3.34 -0.99 -8.29
N ASP A 38 -3.83 -1.11 -7.06
CA ASP A 38 -3.26 -0.43 -5.89
C ASP A 38 -1.82 -0.87 -5.62
N LEU A 39 -1.54 -2.17 -5.73
CA LEU A 39 -0.18 -2.69 -5.56
C LEU A 39 0.76 -2.16 -6.64
N MET A 40 0.32 -2.14 -7.90
CA MET A 40 1.10 -1.60 -9.01
C MET A 40 1.39 -0.11 -8.80
N ALA A 41 0.42 0.67 -8.33
CA ALA A 41 0.58 2.09 -8.01
C ALA A 41 1.60 2.32 -6.89
N ILE A 42 1.54 1.51 -5.82
CA ILE A 42 2.51 1.57 -4.71
C ILE A 42 3.91 1.24 -5.24
N VAL A 43 4.09 0.10 -5.91
CA VAL A 43 5.40 -0.33 -6.42
C VAL A 43 5.96 0.71 -7.38
N HIS A 44 5.17 1.20 -8.32
CA HIS A 44 5.61 2.23 -9.26
C HIS A 44 6.10 3.48 -8.54
N THR A 45 5.30 4.02 -7.61
CA THR A 45 5.61 5.24 -6.85
C THR A 45 6.89 5.11 -6.02
N TYR A 46 7.14 3.95 -5.42
CA TYR A 46 8.31 3.74 -4.56
C TYR A 46 9.52 3.14 -5.30
N SER A 47 9.35 2.58 -6.50
CA SER A 47 10.43 1.99 -7.29
C SER A 47 11.56 3.00 -7.56
N CYS A 48 11.22 4.26 -7.85
CA CYS A 48 12.20 5.33 -8.08
C CYS A 48 13.09 5.58 -6.86
N ARG A 49 12.56 5.44 -5.64
CA ARG A 49 13.31 5.58 -4.38
C ARG A 49 14.22 4.37 -4.13
N LEU A 50 13.81 3.18 -4.56
CA LEU A 50 14.61 1.95 -4.45
C LEU A 50 15.78 1.92 -5.44
N TYR A 51 15.65 2.52 -6.63
CA TYR A 51 16.77 2.64 -7.57
C TYR A 51 17.95 3.45 -6.99
N GLY A 52 17.69 4.48 -6.18
CA GLY A 52 18.72 5.24 -5.46
C GLY A 52 19.39 4.47 -4.30
N LEU A 53 18.73 3.42 -3.80
CA LEU A 53 19.24 2.54 -2.72
C LEU A 53 19.97 1.30 -3.26
N ARG A 54 20.24 1.23 -4.57
CA ARG A 54 21.05 0.17 -5.20
C ARG A 54 22.51 0.23 -4.73
N ARG A 55 22.77 -0.13 -3.47
CA ARG A 55 23.94 -0.92 -3.08
C ARG A 55 23.71 -2.35 -3.56
N TYR A 56 23.61 -2.55 -4.87
CA TYR A 56 24.01 -3.85 -5.41
C TYR A 56 25.49 -3.94 -5.06
N ARG A 57 25.80 -4.61 -3.94
CA ARG A 57 27.16 -5.07 -3.67
C ARG A 57 27.60 -5.72 -4.96
N LYS A 58 28.64 -5.15 -5.60
CA LYS A 58 29.20 -5.77 -6.80
C LYS A 58 29.61 -7.19 -6.40
N ALA A 59 29.64 -8.13 -7.34
CA ALA A 59 30.14 -9.47 -7.02
C ALA A 59 31.55 -9.42 -6.36
N SER A 60 32.33 -8.38 -6.67
CA SER A 60 33.61 -8.04 -6.04
C SER A 60 33.53 -7.64 -4.55
N ASP A 61 32.36 -7.23 -4.05
CA ASP A 61 32.14 -6.88 -2.64
C ASP A 61 31.63 -8.08 -1.82
N LEU A 62 31.30 -9.20 -2.48
CA LEU A 62 30.92 -10.47 -1.87
C LEU A 62 32.08 -11.46 -1.81
N ILE A 63 33.04 -11.34 -2.73
CA ILE A 63 34.32 -12.05 -2.67
C ILE A 63 35.22 -11.22 -1.75
N GLY A 64 35.40 -11.69 -0.52
CA GLY A 64 36.32 -11.10 0.46
C GLY A 64 37.68 -10.84 -0.18
N LYS A 65 38.32 -9.76 0.27
CA LYS A 65 39.56 -9.20 -0.27
C LYS A 65 40.80 -10.05 0.11
N ASP A 66 40.67 -11.37 0.09
CA ASP A 66 41.65 -12.36 0.54
C ASP A 66 41.96 -13.36 -0.58
N GLY A 67 42.35 -12.84 -1.75
CA GLY A 67 42.58 -13.68 -2.94
C GLY A 67 43.52 -13.09 -3.99
N ILE A 68 44.44 -12.20 -3.60
CA ILE A 68 45.69 -11.93 -4.33
C ILE A 68 46.83 -12.06 -3.32
#